data_AF-A0A327V7H2-F1
#
_entry.id   AF-A0A327V7H2-F1
#
_cell.length_a   1.000
_cell.length_b   1.000
_cell.length_c   1.000
_cell.angle_alpha   90.00
_cell.angle_beta   90.00
_cell.angle_gamma   90.00
#
_symmetry.space_group_name_H-M   'P 1'
#
loop_
_entity.id
_entity.type
_entity.pdbx_description
1 polymer ?
#
loop_
_entity_poly.entity_id
_entity_poly.type
_entity_poly.pdbx_seq_one_letter_code
_entity_poly.pdbx_strand_id
1 'polypeptide(L)'
;MNTCQLCEQPDETGSYLCVGCTRATTVRLECLPDLYAGLLPFLAPSTAVAQGRGGKGGPAPLPVREEILDLRGPGGMVGVVEDWLAALRADRGWQPLVPAGSVEARLKSAVHGLHANMPWIATTWPQAGTFASEIRDLEKGVRSIIAPEPAADRGRRIGNCPALDPSGTLCGAVLRLAPGEKAVRCEWCGTAYPPYVWGQLKTWMAEDQAARDVA
;
A
#
# COMPACT_ATOMS: atom_id res chain seq x y z
N MET A 1 -26.00 3.12 -12.88
CA MET A 1 -25.29 2.32 -11.87
C MET A 1 -23.91 2.93 -11.77
N ASN A 2 -23.58 3.57 -10.66
CA ASN A 2 -22.25 4.18 -10.50
C ASN A 2 -21.30 3.12 -9.94
N THR A 3 -20.07 3.10 -10.42
CA THR A 3 -19.02 2.25 -9.86
C THR A 3 -18.34 2.97 -8.71
N CYS A 4 -17.96 2.22 -7.68
CA CYS A 4 -17.13 2.75 -6.60
C CYS A 4 -15.78 3.19 -7.17
N GLN A 5 -15.37 4.44 -6.91
CA GLN A 5 -14.12 5.00 -7.43
C GLN A 5 -12.84 4.34 -6.88
N LEU A 6 -12.97 3.44 -5.90
CA LEU A 6 -11.84 2.82 -5.22
C LEU A 6 -11.69 1.32 -5.51
N CYS A 7 -12.80 0.57 -5.57
CA CYS A 7 -12.77 -0.88 -5.85
C CYS A 7 -13.39 -1.26 -7.19
N GLU A 8 -13.90 -0.26 -7.92
CA GLU A 8 -14.54 -0.39 -9.24
C GLU A 8 -15.76 -1.32 -9.27
N GLN A 9 -16.20 -1.81 -8.10
CA GLN A 9 -17.40 -2.62 -7.98
C GLN A 9 -18.65 -1.75 -8.16
N PRO A 10 -19.72 -2.32 -8.75
CA PRO A 10 -20.98 -1.62 -8.88
C PRO A 10 -21.54 -1.26 -7.50
N ASP A 11 -21.98 -0.01 -7.33
CA ASP A 11 -22.64 0.47 -6.12
C ASP A 11 -24.08 0.88 -6.45
N GLU A 12 -25.03 0.23 -5.77
CA GLU A 12 -26.46 0.49 -5.92
C GLU A 12 -26.86 1.84 -5.29
N THR A 13 -26.05 2.35 -4.37
CA THR A 13 -26.30 3.61 -3.65
C THR A 13 -26.01 4.84 -4.52
N GLY A 14 -25.21 4.69 -5.59
CA GLY A 14 -24.81 5.80 -6.44
C GLY A 14 -23.71 6.72 -5.85
N SER A 15 -23.15 6.37 -4.69
CA SER A 15 -22.05 7.10 -4.03
C SER A 15 -20.73 7.03 -4.79
N TYR A 16 -19.80 7.94 -4.47
CA TYR A 16 -18.42 7.87 -4.95
C TYR A 16 -17.64 6.70 -4.33
N LEU A 17 -17.91 6.38 -3.07
CA LEU A 17 -17.37 5.22 -2.37
C LEU A 17 -18.49 4.31 -1.87
N CYS A 18 -18.41 3.02 -2.17
CA CYS A 18 -19.34 2.04 -1.61
C CYS A 18 -19.17 1.92 -0.08
N VAL A 19 -20.21 1.43 0.61
CA VAL A 19 -20.23 1.29 2.08
C VAL A 19 -18.99 0.56 2.62
N GLY A 20 -18.56 -0.52 1.95
CA GLY A 20 -17.37 -1.27 2.34
C GLY A 20 -16.08 -0.46 2.25
N CYS A 21 -15.90 0.29 1.15
CA CYS A 21 -14.74 1.14 0.96
C CYS A 21 -14.73 2.31 1.95
N THR A 22 -15.88 2.94 2.18
CA THR A 22 -16.04 4.02 3.18
C THR A 22 -15.62 3.53 4.56
N ARG A 23 -16.17 2.40 5.03
CA ARG A 23 -15.80 1.83 6.33
C ARG A 23 -14.32 1.50 6.42
N ALA A 24 -13.75 0.90 5.37
CA ALA A 24 -12.34 0.56 5.36
C ALA A 24 -11.44 1.81 5.40
N THR A 25 -11.79 2.87 4.69
CA THR A 25 -11.07 4.16 4.73
C THR A 25 -11.16 4.82 6.10
N THR A 26 -12.34 4.81 6.73
CA THR A 26 -12.55 5.27 8.11
C THR A 26 -11.59 4.58 9.08
N VAL A 27 -11.55 3.25 9.07
CA VAL A 27 -10.66 2.47 9.95
C VAL A 27 -9.19 2.83 9.71
N ARG A 28 -8.77 2.94 8.44
CA ARG A 28 -7.38 3.33 8.12
C ARG A 28 -7.03 4.70 8.65
N LEU A 29 -7.91 5.70 8.47
CA LEU A 29 -7.73 7.05 9.00
C LEU A 29 -7.54 7.04 10.52
N GLU A 30 -8.40 6.32 11.24
CA GLU A 30 -8.33 6.21 12.70
C GLU A 30 -7.03 5.55 13.18
N CYS A 31 -6.46 4.63 12.41
CA CYS A 31 -5.18 3.99 12.74
C CYS A 31 -3.94 4.85 12.47
N LEU A 32 -4.01 5.88 11.61
CA LEU A 32 -2.83 6.65 11.20
C LEU A 32 -2.05 7.29 12.36
N PRO A 33 -2.69 7.88 13.40
CA PRO A 33 -1.94 8.46 14.53
C PRO A 33 -1.12 7.45 15.32
N ASP A 34 -1.65 6.24 15.53
CA ASP A 34 -0.96 5.18 16.26
C ASP A 34 0.17 4.58 15.42
N LEU A 35 -0.07 4.42 14.12
CA LEU A 35 0.96 4.03 13.15
C LEU A 35 2.09 5.08 13.12
N TYR A 36 1.77 6.37 13.09
CA TYR A 36 2.77 7.44 13.14
C TYR A 36 3.61 7.39 14.42
N ALA A 37 2.99 7.14 15.57
CA ALA A 37 3.71 6.97 16.84
C ALA A 37 4.60 5.72 16.83
N GLY A 38 4.13 4.63 16.22
CA GLY A 38 4.87 3.38 16.06
C GLY A 38 6.09 3.47 15.14
N LEU A 39 6.26 4.55 14.36
CA LEU A 39 7.49 4.82 13.60
C LEU A 39 8.65 5.29 14.49
N LEU A 40 8.37 5.86 15.66
CA LEU A 40 9.38 6.47 16.54
C LEU A 40 10.53 5.52 16.92
N PRO A 41 10.30 4.24 17.27
CA PRO A 41 11.38 3.30 17.60
C PRO A 41 12.32 3.00 16.43
N PHE A 42 11.85 3.17 15.19
CA PHE A 42 12.64 2.90 13.99
C PHE A 42 13.51 4.09 13.54
N LEU A 43 13.42 5.23 14.23
CA LEU A 43 14.32 6.38 14.05
C LEU A 43 15.65 6.22 14.79
N ALA A 44 15.78 5.21 15.66
CA ALA A 44 17.06 4.92 16.29
C ALA A 44 18.10 4.59 15.20
N PRO A 45 19.33 5.14 15.29
CA PRO A 45 20.38 4.80 14.34
C PRO A 45 20.53 3.29 14.27
N SER A 46 20.57 2.72 13.06
CA SER A 46 20.82 1.29 12.92
C SER A 46 22.17 1.00 13.55
N THR A 47 22.20 0.28 14.67
CA THR A 47 23.42 -0.29 15.24
C THR A 47 23.85 -1.50 14.41
N ALA A 48 23.93 -1.34 13.09
CA ALA A 48 24.65 -2.27 12.25
C ALA A 48 26.13 -2.14 12.61
N VAL A 49 26.55 -2.89 13.63
CA VAL A 49 27.96 -3.18 13.88
C VAL A 49 28.49 -3.73 12.56
N ALA A 50 29.36 -2.96 11.91
CA ALA A 50 30.00 -3.28 10.65
C ALA A 50 30.88 -4.54 10.82
N GLN A 51 30.27 -5.72 10.79
CA GLN A 51 30.93 -7.00 10.61
C GLN A 51 30.86 -7.33 9.11
N GLY A 52 31.68 -6.64 8.32
CA GLY A 52 31.67 -6.86 6.87
C GLY A 52 32.63 -5.96 6.11
N ARG A 53 33.74 -6.56 5.70
CA ARG A 53 34.83 -6.05 4.86
C ARG A 53 34.35 -5.18 3.68
N GLY A 54 35.06 -4.09 3.43
CA GLY A 54 34.66 -2.98 2.56
C GLY A 54 34.34 -3.30 1.09
N GLY A 55 33.47 -2.46 0.53
CA GLY A 55 33.15 -2.37 -0.90
C GLY A 55 32.97 -0.91 -1.31
N LYS A 56 33.78 -0.50 -2.30
CA LYS A 56 33.90 0.77 -3.04
C LYS A 56 32.85 1.88 -2.79
N GLY A 57 33.31 2.98 -2.18
CA GLY A 57 33.24 4.32 -2.77
C GLY A 57 31.88 5.00 -3.02
N GLY A 58 30.85 4.70 -2.23
CA GLY A 58 29.63 5.53 -2.15
C GLY A 58 29.63 6.42 -0.90
N PRO A 59 28.86 7.52 -0.86
CA PRO A 59 28.60 8.22 0.40
C PRO A 59 28.07 7.20 1.43
N ALA A 60 28.56 7.28 2.67
CA ALA A 60 28.10 6.40 3.73
C ALA A 60 26.57 6.51 3.83
N PRO A 61 25.83 5.37 3.84
CA PRO A 61 24.39 5.43 3.98
C PRO A 61 24.05 6.21 5.26
N LEU A 62 23.04 7.08 5.18
CA LEU A 62 22.59 7.87 6.33
C LEU A 62 22.38 6.94 7.53
N PRO A 63 22.78 7.34 8.75
CA PRO A 63 22.70 6.47 9.93
C PRO A 63 21.26 6.11 10.33
N VAL A 64 20.27 6.70 9.65
CA VAL A 64 18.83 6.59 9.86
C VAL A 64 18.16 6.13 8.57
N ARG A 65 17.06 5.38 8.67
CA ARG A 65 16.32 4.88 7.50
C ARG A 65 15.63 6.04 6.78
N GLU A 66 16.06 6.31 5.54
CA GLU A 66 15.57 7.41 4.69
C GLU A 66 14.05 7.36 4.48
N GLU A 67 13.49 6.18 4.21
CA GLU A 67 12.04 5.94 4.08
C GLU A 67 11.23 6.46 5.29
N ILE A 68 11.81 6.40 6.50
CA ILE A 68 11.15 6.81 7.75
C ILE A 68 11.29 8.32 7.95
N LEU A 69 12.42 8.89 7.53
CA LEU A 69 12.59 10.34 7.49
C LEU A 69 11.65 10.98 6.48
N ASP A 70 11.43 10.38 5.31
CA ASP A 70 10.50 10.88 4.31
C ASP A 70 9.06 10.84 4.84
N LEU A 71 8.69 9.75 5.53
CA LEU A 71 7.36 9.60 6.13
C LEU A 71 7.10 10.56 7.31
N ARG A 72 8.13 10.97 8.07
CA ARG A 72 7.99 11.94 9.18
C ARG A 72 8.41 13.36 8.83
N GLY A 73 9.05 13.57 7.69
CA GLY A 73 9.58 14.83 7.22
C GLY A 73 8.51 15.75 6.64
N PRO A 74 8.88 16.97 6.22
CA PRO A 74 7.97 17.87 5.50
C PRO A 74 7.40 17.18 4.25
N GLY A 75 6.07 17.14 4.12
CA GLY A 75 5.39 16.42 3.03
C GLY A 75 5.18 14.92 3.28
N GLY A 76 5.59 14.39 4.43
CA GLY A 76 5.33 13.02 4.85
C GLY A 76 3.88 12.80 5.28
N MET A 77 3.64 11.79 6.12
CA MET A 77 2.31 11.35 6.56
C MET A 77 1.41 12.49 7.06
N VAL A 78 1.98 13.43 7.82
CA VAL A 78 1.22 14.57 8.34
C VAL A 78 0.84 15.54 7.24
N GLY A 79 1.76 15.84 6.32
CA GLY A 79 1.51 16.72 5.18
C GLY A 79 0.40 16.19 4.28
N VAL A 80 0.47 14.91 3.89
CA VAL A 80 -0.55 14.25 3.07
C VAL A 80 -1.94 14.37 3.69
N VAL A 81 -2.08 14.07 4.99
CA VAL A 81 -3.39 14.10 5.67
C VAL A 81 -3.91 15.54 5.84
N GLU A 82 -3.02 16.50 6.10
CA GLU A 82 -3.38 17.92 6.17
C GLU A 82 -3.77 18.50 4.81
N ASP A 83 -3.08 18.13 3.74
CA ASP A 83 -3.40 18.55 2.37
C ASP A 83 -4.78 18.03 1.96
N TRP A 84 -5.12 16.79 2.31
CA TRP A 84 -6.46 16.26 2.11
C TRP A 84 -7.52 17.00 2.91
N LEU A 85 -7.25 17.33 4.17
CA LEU A 85 -8.18 18.15 4.95
C LEU A 85 -8.31 19.56 4.35
N ALA A 86 -7.24 20.17 3.88
CA ALA A 86 -7.27 21.48 3.23
C ALA A 86 -8.11 21.45 1.95
N ALA A 87 -7.92 20.44 1.09
CA ALA A 87 -8.70 20.23 -0.13
C ALA A 87 -10.20 20.04 0.19
N LEU A 88 -10.52 19.19 1.18
CA LEU A 88 -11.89 18.99 1.65
C LEU A 88 -12.53 20.30 2.10
N ARG A 89 -11.80 21.11 2.87
CA ARG A 89 -12.30 22.38 3.39
C ARG A 89 -12.52 23.39 2.29
N ALA A 90 -11.61 23.47 1.33
CA ALA A 90 -11.75 24.33 0.16
C ALA A 90 -13.03 24.00 -0.62
N ASP A 91 -13.27 22.71 -0.89
CA ASP A 91 -14.47 22.26 -1.61
C ASP A 91 -15.77 22.48 -0.81
N ARG A 92 -15.69 22.54 0.53
CA ARG A 92 -16.80 22.92 1.41
C ARG A 92 -16.93 24.43 1.63
N GLY A 93 -16.06 25.25 1.04
CA GLY A 93 -16.03 26.71 1.24
C GLY A 93 -15.64 27.13 2.66
N TRP A 94 -14.93 26.28 3.40
CA TRP A 94 -14.46 26.57 4.75
C TRP A 94 -13.10 27.25 4.74
N GLN A 95 -12.84 28.06 5.77
CA GLN A 95 -11.55 28.73 5.93
C GLN A 95 -10.40 27.71 6.09
N PRO A 96 -9.20 27.97 5.55
CA PRO A 96 -8.03 27.13 5.78
C PRO A 96 -7.73 26.97 7.28
N LEU A 97 -7.25 25.80 7.70
CA LEU A 97 -6.68 25.68 9.05
C LEU A 97 -5.29 26.31 9.04
N VAL A 98 -4.98 27.02 10.12
CA VAL A 98 -3.59 27.34 10.48
C VAL A 98 -3.09 26.17 11.32
N PRO A 99 -2.08 25.40 10.85
CA PRO A 99 -1.56 24.30 11.64
C PRO A 99 -0.99 24.79 12.96
N ALA A 100 -1.41 24.19 14.07
CA ALA A 100 -0.99 24.57 15.41
C ALA A 100 -0.72 23.34 16.28
N GLY A 101 0.23 23.47 17.21
CA GLY A 101 0.63 22.40 18.12
C GLY A 101 1.75 21.52 17.57
N SER A 102 1.98 20.37 18.24
CA SER A 102 2.97 19.39 17.80
C SER A 102 2.56 18.69 16.50
N VAL A 103 3.52 18.05 15.84
CA VAL A 103 3.27 17.30 14.60
C VAL A 103 2.25 16.18 14.81
N GLU A 104 2.32 15.48 15.95
CA GLU A 104 1.36 14.44 16.33
C GLU A 104 -0.04 15.02 16.58
N ALA A 105 -0.13 16.20 17.22
CA ALA A 105 -1.41 16.85 17.49
C ALA A 105 -2.07 17.32 16.19
N ARG A 106 -1.27 17.84 15.25
CA ARG A 106 -1.71 18.22 13.90
C ARG A 106 -2.26 17.04 13.13
N LEU A 107 -1.55 15.91 13.09
CA LEU A 107 -2.04 14.67 12.45
C LEU A 107 -3.36 14.22 13.07
N LYS A 108 -3.46 14.16 14.40
CA LYS A 108 -4.70 13.76 15.09
C LYS A 108 -5.86 14.69 14.76
N SER A 109 -5.61 16.00 14.73
CA SER A 109 -6.61 17.00 14.36
C SER A 109 -7.07 16.84 12.92
N ALA A 110 -6.13 16.62 12.00
CA ALA A 110 -6.43 16.42 10.58
C ALA A 110 -7.25 15.15 10.34
N VAL A 111 -6.83 14.03 10.93
CA VAL A 111 -7.58 12.75 10.93
C VAL A 111 -8.98 12.94 11.48
N HIS A 112 -9.14 13.60 12.63
CA HIS A 112 -10.44 13.84 13.23
C HIS A 112 -11.35 14.66 12.29
N GLY A 113 -10.81 15.71 11.65
CA GLY A 113 -11.53 16.53 10.69
C GLY A 113 -12.01 15.74 9.47
N LEU A 114 -11.14 14.90 8.90
CA LEU A 114 -11.49 14.01 7.77
C LEU A 114 -12.53 12.97 8.19
N HIS A 115 -12.32 12.31 9.33
CA HIS A 115 -13.21 11.30 9.90
C HIS A 115 -14.63 11.85 10.08
N ALA A 116 -14.77 13.03 10.68
CA ALA A 116 -16.05 13.69 10.90
C ALA A 116 -16.81 14.01 9.60
N ASN A 117 -16.10 14.12 8.47
CA ASN A 117 -16.68 14.41 7.15
C ASN A 117 -16.81 13.17 6.25
N MET A 118 -16.48 11.97 6.73
CA MET A 118 -16.53 10.73 5.93
C MET A 118 -17.88 10.47 5.22
N PRO A 119 -19.04 10.69 5.85
CA PRO A 119 -20.32 10.53 5.15
C PRO A 119 -20.48 11.45 3.95
N TRP A 120 -19.98 12.68 4.04
CA TRP A 120 -20.01 13.64 2.93
C TRP A 120 -18.97 13.30 1.86
N ILE A 121 -17.77 12.90 2.29
CA ILE A 121 -16.71 12.41 1.38
C ILE A 121 -17.25 11.29 0.51
N ALA A 122 -17.84 10.25 1.11
CA ALA A 122 -18.30 9.07 0.39
C ALA A 122 -19.40 9.35 -0.65
N THR A 123 -20.26 10.35 -0.40
CA THR A 123 -21.49 10.57 -1.17
C THR A 123 -21.42 11.76 -2.11
N THR A 124 -20.62 12.78 -1.77
CA THR A 124 -20.68 14.10 -2.44
C THR A 124 -19.36 14.54 -3.03
N TRP A 125 -18.22 14.02 -2.55
CA TRP A 125 -16.92 14.55 -2.91
C TRP A 125 -16.29 13.82 -4.12
N PRO A 126 -16.05 14.48 -5.27
CA PRO A 126 -15.55 13.80 -6.47
C PRO A 126 -14.16 13.17 -6.33
N GLN A 127 -13.36 13.65 -5.37
CA GLN A 127 -11.99 13.18 -5.13
C GLN A 127 -11.93 11.98 -4.17
N ALA A 128 -13.08 11.45 -3.72
CA ALA A 128 -13.14 10.43 -2.68
C ALA A 128 -12.35 9.15 -3.03
N GLY A 129 -12.34 8.73 -4.30
CA GLY A 129 -11.53 7.60 -4.78
C GLY A 129 -10.03 7.81 -4.59
N THR A 130 -9.50 8.93 -5.09
CA THR A 130 -8.08 9.29 -4.97
C THR A 130 -7.68 9.42 -3.50
N PHE A 131 -8.48 10.13 -2.71
CA PHE A 131 -8.29 10.24 -1.26
C PHE A 131 -8.20 8.87 -0.60
N ALA A 132 -9.17 7.99 -0.84
CA ALA A 132 -9.19 6.67 -0.22
C ALA A 132 -8.05 5.75 -0.68
N SER A 133 -7.56 5.92 -1.91
CA SER A 133 -6.39 5.20 -2.41
C SER A 133 -5.12 5.67 -1.71
N GLU A 134 -4.88 6.97 -1.64
CA GLU A 134 -3.68 7.49 -0.99
C GLU A 134 -3.63 7.16 0.51
N ILE A 135 -4.76 7.23 1.22
CA ILE A 135 -4.83 6.82 2.63
C ILE A 135 -4.51 5.33 2.79
N ARG A 136 -4.94 4.48 1.84
CA ARG A 136 -4.61 3.05 1.83
C ARG A 136 -3.12 2.83 1.59
N ASP A 137 -2.55 3.52 0.63
CA ASP A 137 -1.14 3.37 0.29
C ASP A 137 -0.23 3.88 1.41
N LEU A 138 -0.62 4.98 2.06
CA LEU A 138 0.04 5.53 3.24
C LEU A 138 0.00 4.55 4.42
N GLU A 139 -1.18 4.00 4.75
CA GLU A 139 -1.32 2.99 5.82
C GLU A 139 -0.49 1.75 5.54
N LYS A 140 -0.57 1.21 4.31
CA LYS A 140 0.20 0.03 3.88
C LYS A 140 1.71 0.29 3.96
N GLY A 141 2.17 1.46 3.52
CA GLY A 141 3.57 1.86 3.59
C GLY A 141 4.09 1.86 5.02
N VAL A 142 3.37 2.52 5.93
CA VAL A 142 3.76 2.59 7.35
C VAL A 142 3.67 1.22 8.03
N ARG A 143 2.61 0.45 7.76
CA ARG A 143 2.43 -0.90 8.34
C ARG A 143 3.55 -1.85 7.92
N SER A 144 4.03 -1.75 6.68
CA SER A 144 5.14 -2.58 6.20
C SER A 144 6.45 -2.37 6.97
N ILE A 145 6.61 -1.21 7.62
CA ILE A 145 7.77 -0.86 8.44
C ILE A 145 7.58 -1.36 9.88
N ILE A 146 6.42 -1.09 10.47
CA ILE A 146 6.16 -1.31 11.91
C ILE A 146 5.84 -2.77 12.21
N ALA A 147 5.05 -3.38 11.34
CA ALA A 147 4.61 -4.76 11.45
C ALA A 147 4.80 -5.44 10.09
N PRO A 148 6.06 -5.63 9.63
CA PRO A 148 6.30 -6.40 8.44
C PRO A 148 5.70 -7.78 8.67
N GLU A 149 4.76 -8.18 7.81
CA GLU A 149 4.29 -9.57 7.81
C GLU A 149 5.53 -10.47 7.80
N PRO A 150 5.62 -11.46 8.72
CA PRO A 150 6.74 -12.36 8.78
C PRO A 150 7.06 -12.86 7.38
N ALA A 151 8.34 -12.89 6.99
CA ALA A 151 8.72 -13.39 5.67
C ALA A 151 8.21 -14.82 5.42
N ALA A 152 7.96 -15.57 6.50
CA ALA A 152 7.27 -16.85 6.48
C ALA A 152 5.86 -16.75 5.86
N ASP A 153 5.06 -15.74 6.22
CA ASP A 153 3.65 -15.61 5.83
C ASP A 153 3.47 -15.10 4.39
N ARG A 154 4.47 -14.43 3.82
CA ARG A 154 4.41 -13.89 2.44
C ARG A 154 4.44 -14.97 1.35
N GLY A 155 4.60 -16.22 1.73
CA GLY A 155 4.76 -17.35 0.82
C GLY A 155 6.06 -17.30 0.03
N ARG A 156 6.54 -18.48 -0.38
CA ARG A 156 7.74 -18.59 -1.22
C ARG A 156 7.41 -18.16 -2.64
N ARG A 157 8.12 -17.17 -3.18
CA ARG A 157 8.02 -16.83 -4.61
C ARG A 157 8.49 -18.02 -5.44
N ILE A 158 7.66 -18.47 -6.38
CA ILE A 158 7.93 -19.60 -7.27
C ILE A 158 8.44 -19.11 -8.63
N GLY A 159 7.79 -18.07 -9.18
CA GLY A 159 8.10 -17.53 -10.50
C GLY A 159 6.95 -16.67 -11.02
N ASN A 160 6.85 -16.52 -12.34
CA ASN A 160 5.75 -15.80 -12.99
C ASN A 160 4.75 -16.80 -13.59
N CYS A 161 3.47 -16.45 -13.66
CA CYS A 161 2.42 -17.34 -14.16
C CYS A 161 2.52 -17.53 -15.68
N PRO A 162 2.69 -18.76 -16.19
CA PRO A 162 2.76 -19.05 -17.64
C PRO A 162 1.37 -19.21 -18.29
N ALA A 163 0.27 -18.96 -17.56
CA ALA A 163 -1.07 -19.11 -18.13
C ALA A 163 -1.28 -18.10 -19.25
N LEU A 164 -1.85 -18.56 -20.35
CA LEU A 164 -2.30 -17.71 -21.45
C LEU A 164 -3.77 -17.34 -21.23
N ASP A 165 -4.10 -16.09 -21.46
CA ASP A 165 -5.49 -15.65 -21.56
C ASP A 165 -6.11 -16.11 -22.91
N PRO A 166 -7.42 -15.94 -23.12
CA PRO A 166 -8.07 -16.26 -24.39
C PRO A 166 -7.55 -15.47 -25.60
N SER A 167 -6.81 -14.38 -25.38
CA SER A 167 -6.19 -13.57 -26.43
C SER A 167 -4.77 -14.05 -26.81
N GLY A 168 -4.24 -15.05 -26.10
CA GLY A 168 -2.87 -15.56 -26.30
C GLY A 168 -1.80 -14.74 -25.56
N THR A 169 -2.20 -13.86 -24.65
CA THR A 169 -1.31 -13.04 -23.82
C THR A 169 -0.95 -13.78 -22.53
N LEU A 170 0.34 -13.79 -22.17
CA LEU A 170 0.83 -14.37 -20.92
C LEU A 170 0.35 -13.57 -19.70
N CYS A 171 -0.20 -14.26 -18.71
CA CYS A 171 -0.62 -13.69 -17.43
C CYS A 171 0.56 -13.01 -16.71
N GLY A 172 1.70 -13.69 -16.58
CA GLY A 172 2.94 -13.11 -16.06
C GLY A 172 2.91 -12.71 -14.57
N ALA A 173 1.77 -12.85 -13.88
CA ALA A 173 1.62 -12.50 -12.47
C ALA A 173 2.58 -13.30 -11.58
N VAL A 174 3.10 -12.67 -10.52
CA VAL A 174 4.03 -13.34 -9.60
C VAL A 174 3.29 -14.42 -8.81
N LEU A 175 3.74 -15.67 -8.96
CA LEU A 175 3.24 -16.80 -8.20
C LEU A 175 3.97 -16.93 -6.87
N ARG A 176 3.19 -17.08 -5.79
CA ARG A 176 3.65 -17.34 -4.43
C ARG A 176 2.99 -18.62 -3.91
N LEU A 177 3.72 -19.37 -3.10
CA LEU A 177 3.21 -20.53 -2.38
C LEU A 177 3.13 -20.18 -0.90
N ALA A 178 1.94 -20.04 -0.34
CA ALA A 178 1.80 -19.73 1.08
C ALA A 178 2.18 -20.94 1.96
N PRO A 179 2.60 -20.72 3.23
CA PRO A 179 2.87 -21.82 4.15
C PRO A 179 1.66 -22.75 4.31
N GLY A 180 1.88 -24.05 4.14
CA GLY A 180 0.82 -25.06 4.26
C GLY A 180 -0.03 -25.28 3.01
N GLU A 181 0.09 -24.42 1.99
CA GLU A 181 -0.53 -24.67 0.70
C GLU A 181 0.16 -25.82 -0.03
N LYS A 182 -0.66 -26.68 -0.64
CA LYS A 182 -0.19 -27.81 -1.46
C LYS A 182 -0.23 -27.50 -2.95
N ALA A 183 -0.85 -26.41 -3.38
CA ALA A 183 -0.92 -26.02 -4.78
C ALA A 183 -0.67 -24.53 -4.90
N VAL A 184 0.07 -24.13 -5.91
CA VAL A 184 0.31 -22.72 -6.22
C VAL A 184 -0.89 -22.20 -6.99
N ARG A 185 -1.56 -21.15 -6.52
CA ARG A 185 -2.66 -20.53 -7.25
C ARG A 185 -2.26 -19.14 -7.72
N CYS A 186 -2.54 -18.84 -8.99
CA CYS A 186 -2.41 -17.48 -9.47
C CYS A 186 -3.60 -16.64 -8.97
N GLU A 187 -3.33 -15.57 -8.22
CA GLU A 187 -4.39 -14.67 -7.75
C GLU A 187 -5.02 -13.85 -8.88
N TRP A 188 -4.29 -13.67 -10.00
CA TRP A 188 -4.78 -12.91 -11.15
C TRP A 188 -5.69 -13.75 -12.06
N CYS A 189 -5.17 -14.82 -12.66
CA CYS A 189 -5.94 -15.62 -13.63
C CYS A 189 -6.67 -16.81 -13.00
N GLY A 190 -6.48 -17.06 -11.70
CA GLY A 190 -7.13 -18.15 -10.96
C GLY A 190 -6.57 -19.55 -11.23
N THR A 191 -5.67 -19.72 -12.20
CA THR A 191 -5.05 -21.01 -12.54
C THR A 191 -4.33 -21.61 -11.34
N ALA A 192 -4.62 -22.88 -11.06
CA ALA A 192 -4.00 -23.63 -9.98
C ALA A 192 -2.97 -24.63 -10.54
N TYR A 193 -1.80 -24.66 -9.93
CA TYR A 193 -0.68 -25.53 -10.27
C TYR A 193 -0.44 -26.52 -9.11
N PRO A 194 -1.06 -27.70 -9.16
CA PRO A 194 -0.84 -28.76 -8.16
C PRO A 194 0.59 -29.35 -8.21
N PRO A 195 1.05 -30.07 -7.16
CA PRO A 195 2.44 -30.50 -7.06
C PRO A 195 2.97 -31.30 -8.24
N TYR A 196 2.11 -32.11 -8.85
CA TYR A 196 2.50 -32.98 -9.95
C TYR A 196 2.87 -32.22 -11.24
N VAL A 197 2.47 -30.95 -11.39
CA VAL A 197 2.86 -30.11 -12.54
C VAL A 197 4.07 -29.22 -12.27
N TRP A 198 4.64 -29.20 -11.06
CA TRP A 198 5.67 -28.23 -10.69
C TRP A 198 6.97 -28.38 -11.49
N GLY A 199 7.33 -29.61 -11.89
CA GLY A 199 8.46 -29.83 -12.79
C GLY A 199 8.26 -29.13 -14.13
N GLN A 200 7.07 -29.30 -14.72
CA GLN A 200 6.70 -28.68 -15.99
C GLN A 200 6.53 -27.16 -15.86
N LEU A 201 5.97 -26.69 -14.74
CA LEU A 201 5.80 -25.27 -14.42
C LEU A 201 7.15 -24.52 -14.47
N LYS A 202 8.20 -25.13 -13.92
CA LYS A 202 9.54 -24.54 -13.93
C LYS A 202 10.10 -24.42 -15.36
N THR A 203 9.82 -25.40 -16.22
CA THR A 203 10.23 -25.38 -17.63
C THR A 203 9.54 -24.24 -18.37
N TRP A 204 8.21 -24.12 -18.26
CA TRP A 204 7.46 -23.03 -18.89
C TRP A 204 7.94 -21.65 -18.44
N MET A 205 8.18 -21.47 -17.13
CA MET A 205 8.71 -20.21 -16.60
C MET A 205 10.10 -19.86 -17.17
N ALA A 206 10.95 -20.86 -17.41
CA ALA A 206 12.28 -20.64 -17.97
C ALA A 206 12.20 -20.27 -19.46
N GLU A 207 11.32 -20.93 -20.21
CA GLU A 207 11.04 -20.62 -21.62
C GLU A 207 10.49 -19.19 -21.77
N ASP A 208 9.53 -18.80 -20.93
CA ASP A 208 8.95 -17.45 -20.93
C ASP A 208 9.98 -16.37 -20.58
N GLN A 209 10.86 -16.64 -19.61
CA GLN A 209 11.92 -15.69 -19.25
C GLN A 209 12.93 -15.54 -20.39
N ALA A 210 13.35 -16.66 -21.00
CA ALA A 210 14.26 -16.62 -22.15
C ALA A 210 13.65 -15.88 -23.35
N ALA A 211 12.35 -16.05 -23.60
CA ALA A 211 11.65 -15.32 -24.67
C ALA A 211 11.59 -13.81 -24.40
N ARG A 212 11.44 -13.39 -23.13
CA ARG A 212 11.46 -11.97 -22.74
C ARG A 212 12.84 -11.33 -22.86
N ASP A 213 13.91 -12.07 -22.53
CA ASP A 213 15.27 -11.53 -22.57
C ASP A 213 15.79 -11.33 -24.00
N VAL A 214 15.13 -11.92 -25.01
CA VAL A 214 15.47 -11.82 -26.44
C VAL A 214 14.67 -10.74 -27.17
N ALA A 215 13.55 -10.27 -26.59
CA ALA A 215 12.66 -9.25 -27.14
C ALA A 215 13.06 -7.83 -26.70
#